data_AF-A0A7W0DP44-F1
#
_entry.id   AF-A0A7W0DP44-F1
#
_cell.length_a   1.000
_cell.length_b   1.000
_cell.length_c   1.000
_cell.angle_alpha   90.00
_cell.angle_beta   90.00
_cell.angle_gamma   90.00
#
_symmetry.space_group_name_H-M   'P 1'
#
loop_
_entity.id
_entity.type
_entity.pdbx_description
1 polymer ?
#
loop_
_entity_poly.entity_id
_entity_poly.type
_entity_poly.pdbx_seq_one_letter_code
_entity_poly.pdbx_strand_id
1 'polypeptide(L)' 'MALKRTNVYADDSDLALIKDAAARLGVPEAEIIREGIHRIALAHRVWNEPFVSDEETFDLGGP' A
#
# COMPACT_ATOMS: atom_id res chain seq x y z
N MET A 1 -16.27 0.51 -5.45
CA MET A 1 -15.50 0.59 -6.71
C MET A 1 -15.27 -0.81 -7.23
N ALA A 2 -15.30 -1.02 -8.55
CA ALA A 2 -15.01 -2.32 -9.15
C ALA A 2 -13.50 -2.60 -9.14
N LEU A 3 -13.11 -3.84 -8.84
CA LEU A 3 -11.71 -4.28 -8.94
C LEU A 3 -11.25 -4.21 -10.40
N LYS A 4 -10.08 -3.61 -10.65
CA LYS A 4 -9.45 -3.63 -11.98
C LYS A 4 -8.41 -4.74 -12.04
N ARG A 5 -8.35 -5.44 -13.17
CA ARG A 5 -7.33 -6.46 -13.43
C ARG A 5 -6.01 -5.77 -13.80
N THR A 6 -4.93 -6.20 -13.16
CA THR A 6 -3.55 -5.84 -13.50
C THR A 6 -2.70 -7.12 -13.51
N ASN A 7 -1.65 -7.15 -14.33
CA ASN A 7 -0.67 -8.24 -14.35
C ASN A 7 0.68 -7.66 -13.91
N VAL A 8 1.39 -8.38 -13.05
CA VAL A 8 2.67 -7.96 -12.49
C VAL A 8 3.59 -9.18 -12.44
N TYR A 9 4.88 -8.99 -12.73
CA TYR A 9 5.90 -10.01 -12.54
C TYR A 9 6.45 -9.93 -11.11
N ALA A 10 6.62 -11.06 -10.46
CA ALA A 10 7.20 -11.19 -9.12
C ALA A 10 8.20 -12.35 -9.12
N ASP A 11 9.10 -12.35 -8.14
CA ASP A 11 10.06 -13.44 -7.97
C ASP A 11 9.34 -14.73 -7.56
N ASP A 12 9.81 -15.88 -8.08
CA ASP A 12 9.23 -17.19 -7.77
C ASP A 12 9.27 -17.50 -6.26
N SER A 13 10.31 -17.03 -5.55
CA SER A 13 10.44 -17.21 -4.11
C SER A 13 9.40 -16.42 -3.33
N ASP A 14 9.09 -15.19 -3.76
CA ASP A 14 8.03 -14.37 -3.15
C ASP A 14 6.65 -15.00 -3.37
N LEU A 15 6.37 -15.49 -4.59
CA LEU A 15 5.12 -16.16 -4.91
C LEU A 15 4.92 -17.44 -4.07
N ALA A 16 5.99 -18.20 -3.83
CA ALA A 16 5.94 -19.36 -2.94
C ALA A 16 5.56 -18.98 -1.50
N LEU A 17 6.18 -17.93 -0.95
CA LEU A 17 5.88 -17.44 0.40
C LEU A 17 4.43 -16.94 0.52
N ILE A 18 3.93 -16.22 -0.48
CA ILE A 18 2.54 -15.74 -0.51
C ILE A 18 1.57 -16.92 -0.54
N LYS A 19 1.85 -17.95 -1.35
CA LYS A 19 1.02 -19.15 -1.46
C LYS A 19 0.95 -19.91 -0.14
N ASP A 20 2.07 -20.09 0.54
CA ASP A 20 2.12 -20.74 1.86
C ASP A 20 1.36 -19.93 2.92
N ALA A 21 1.50 -18.60 2.89
CA ALA A 21 0.75 -17.71 3.77
C ALA A 21 -0.77 -17.80 3.52
N ALA A 22 -1.19 -17.83 2.26
CA ALA A 22 -2.59 -17.98 1.86
C ALA A 22 -3.19 -19.31 2.36
N ALA A 23 -2.44 -20.41 2.20
CA ALA A 23 -2.83 -21.72 2.70
C ALA A 23 -2.98 -21.73 4.22
N ARG A 24 -2.01 -21.15 4.95
CA ARG A 24 -2.05 -21.06 6.43
C ARG A 24 -3.22 -20.21 6.93
N LEU A 25 -3.58 -19.16 6.22
CA LEU A 25 -4.66 -18.24 6.58
C LEU A 25 -6.04 -18.70 6.07
N GLY A 26 -6.10 -19.70 5.18
CA GLY A 26 -7.35 -20.19 4.59
C GLY A 26 -8.02 -19.20 3.64
N VAL A 27 -7.23 -18.30 3.01
CA VAL A 27 -7.72 -17.26 2.09
C VAL A 27 -7.15 -17.45 0.68
N PRO A 28 -7.78 -16.89 -0.36
CA PRO A 28 -7.22 -16.92 -1.71
C PRO A 28 -5.90 -16.12 -1.80
N GLU A 29 -4.93 -16.61 -2.57
CA GLU A 29 -3.65 -15.92 -2.83
C GLU A 29 -3.85 -14.47 -3.31
N ALA A 30 -4.82 -14.27 -4.20
CA ALA A 30 -5.16 -12.95 -4.74
C ALA A 30 -5.63 -11.96 -3.66
N GLU A 31 -6.11 -12.44 -2.51
CA GLU A 31 -6.49 -11.59 -1.39
C GLU A 31 -5.27 -11.01 -0.69
N ILE A 32 -4.24 -11.82 -0.45
CA ILE A 32 -2.96 -11.36 0.10
C ILE A 32 -2.30 -10.36 -0.85
N ILE A 33 -2.30 -10.63 -2.16
CA ILE A 33 -1.74 -9.73 -3.17
C ILE A 33 -2.50 -8.39 -3.18
N ARG A 34 -3.84 -8.42 -3.15
CA ARG A 34 -4.65 -7.20 -3.07
C ARG A 34 -4.35 -6.38 -1.81
N GLU A 35 -4.22 -7.04 -0.67
CA GLU A 35 -3.89 -6.39 0.59
C GLU A 35 -2.49 -5.75 0.55
N GLY A 36 -1.50 -6.45 -0.03
CA GLY A 36 -0.16 -5.90 -0.25
C GLY A 36 -0.18 -4.63 -1.11
N ILE A 37 -0.92 -4.66 -2.23
CA ILE A 37 -1.12 -3.49 -3.10
C ILE A 37 -1.80 -2.34 -2.34
N HIS A 38 -2.81 -2.65 -1.53
CA HIS A 38 -3.52 -1.62 -0.76
C HIS A 38 -2.61 -0.96 0.27
N ARG A 39 -1.84 -1.75 1.02
CA ARG A 39 -0.91 -1.26 2.04
C ARG A 39 0.17 -0.38 1.45
N ILE A 40 0.80 -0.79 0.36
CA ILE A 40 1.86 0.01 -0.26
C ILE A 40 1.29 1.31 -0.85
N ALA A 41 0.08 1.27 -1.43
CA ALA A 41 -0.59 2.46 -1.93
C ALA A 41 -0.89 3.46 -0.81
N LEU A 42 -1.31 2.99 0.37
CA LEU A 42 -1.52 3.83 1.54
C LEU A 42 -0.21 4.40 2.09
N ALA A 43 0.85 3.58 2.14
CA ALA A 43 2.16 4.00 2.67
C ALA A 43 2.79 5.12 1.83
N HIS A 44 2.56 5.13 0.52
CA HIS A 44 3.06 6.15 -0.41
C HIS A 44 2.01 7.21 -0.75
N ARG A 45 0.87 7.25 -0.06
CA ARG A 45 -0.13 8.27 -0.26
C ARG A 45 0.40 9.61 0.23
N VAL A 46 0.89 10.42 -0.71
CA VAL A 46 1.19 11.83 -0.47
C VAL A 46 -0.12 12.61 -0.52
N TRP A 47 -0.32 13.49 0.46
CA TRP A 47 -1.41 14.45 0.42
C TRP A 47 -1.00 15.59 -0.51
N ASN A 48 -1.75 15.79 -1.60
CA ASN A 48 -1.48 16.85 -2.56
C ASN A 48 -1.67 18.25 -1.95
N GLU A 49 -2.47 18.36 -0.89
CA GLU A 49 -2.68 19.60 -0.15
C GLU A 49 -2.02 19.48 1.23
N PRO A 50 -1.35 20.55 1.70
CA PRO A 50 -0.85 20.63 3.07
C PRO A 50 -1.96 20.35 4.08
N PHE A 51 -1.63 19.61 5.14
CA PHE A 51 -2.59 19.32 6.22
C PHE A 51 -3.00 20.58 7.00
N VAL A 52 -2.14 21.60 7.01
CA VAL A 52 -2.38 22.92 7.56
C VAL A 52 -1.96 23.95 6.52
N SER A 53 -2.75 25.00 6.35
CA SER A 53 -2.37 26.15 5.54
C SER A 53 -1.28 26.98 6.24
N ASP A 54 -0.53 27.79 5.49
CA ASP A 54 0.51 28.65 6.07
C ASP A 54 -0.07 29.59 7.16
N GLU A 55 -1.32 30.03 7.01
CA GLU A 55 -2.05 30.85 7.99
C GLU A 55 -2.33 30.12 9.31
N GLU A 56 -2.37 28.78 9.28
CA GLU A 56 -2.54 27.91 10.44
C GLU A 56 -1.21 27.45 11.05
N THR A 57 -0.07 27.79 10.41
CA THR A 57 1.27 27.48 10.92
C THR A 57 1.83 28.63 11.74
N PHE A 58 2.66 28.29 12.73
CA PHE A 58 3.39 29.26 13.53
C PHE A 58 4.88 29.14 13.20
N ASP A 59 5.45 30.20 12.64
CA ASP A 59 6.87 30.27 12.28
C ASP A 59 7.73 30.30 13.55
N LEU A 60 8.61 29.30 13.69
CA LEU A 60 9.53 29.18 14.83
C LEU A 60 10.89 29.84 14.58
N GLY A 61 11.07 30.48 13.41
CA GLY A 61 12.34 31.03 12.97
C GLY A 61 13.28 29.94 12.44
N GLY A 62 13.99 30.25 11.35
CA GLY A 62 15.02 29.37 10.80
C GLY A 62 16.27 29.28 11.70
N PRO A 63 17.14 28.28 11.48
CA PRO A 63 18.41 28.14 12.21
C PRO A 63 19.36 29.33 12.01
#